data_AF-A0A2W2EVT6-F1
#
_entry.id   AF-A0A2W2EVT6-F1
#
_cell.length_a   1.000
_cell.length_b   1.000
_cell.length_c   1.000
_cell.angle_alpha   90.00
_cell.angle_beta   90.00
_cell.angle_gamma   90.00
#
_symmetry.space_group_name_H-M   'P 1'
#
loop_
_entity.id
_entity.type
_entity.pdbx_description
1 polymer ?
#
loop_
_entity_poly.entity_id
_entity_poly.type
_entity_poly.pdbx_seq_one_letter_code
_entity_poly.pdbx_strand_id
1 'polypeptide(L)'
;MRHIGEHGFERATIRGIAETAGVSPGLVRHHFGSKQALREACDEHLVKTMLRLHDEVGNRPLGTLNPVAVMGPYRHYLARALAEGWAAPIFDEMVRIGERWYAEADRDRPDPPDVDPKSRAAVSAAMALSLTVLARHVERGMGVDLDSPQGQDKLLRALLDVHSHPILTPEQAAAARAALDAGPTS
;
A
#
# COMPACT_ATOMS: atom_id res chain seq x y z
N MET A 1 -14.68 -7.88 -3.59
CA MET A 1 -13.82 -6.93 -2.83
C MET A 1 -14.62 -5.84 -2.13
N ARG A 2 -15.39 -4.98 -2.83
CA ARG A 2 -16.20 -3.90 -2.22
C ARG A 2 -17.01 -4.34 -0.98
N HIS A 3 -17.87 -5.36 -1.14
CA HIS A 3 -18.70 -5.90 -0.05
C HIS A 3 -17.87 -6.36 1.17
N ILE A 4 -16.72 -6.99 0.95
CA ILE A 4 -15.83 -7.43 2.04
C ILE A 4 -15.19 -6.21 2.73
N GLY A 5 -14.76 -5.20 1.97
CA GLY A 5 -14.22 -3.96 2.55
C GLY A 5 -15.23 -3.25 3.45
N GLU A 6 -16.47 -3.11 2.98
CA GLU A 6 -17.56 -2.47 3.71
C GLU A 6 -17.94 -3.25 4.98
N HIS A 7 -18.21 -4.56 4.86
CA HIS A 7 -18.80 -5.33 5.95
C HIS A 7 -17.80 -6.07 6.85
N GLY A 8 -16.56 -6.28 6.40
CA GLY A 8 -15.61 -7.21 7.04
C GLY A 8 -15.73 -8.61 6.47
N PHE A 9 -14.66 -9.41 6.55
CA PHE A 9 -14.70 -10.76 5.99
C PHE A 9 -15.68 -11.63 6.76
N GLU A 10 -15.64 -11.62 8.09
CA GLU A 10 -16.53 -12.45 8.92
C GLU A 10 -18.02 -12.23 8.60
N ARG A 11 -18.45 -10.96 8.52
CA ARG A 11 -19.85 -10.60 8.27
C ARG A 11 -20.28 -10.71 6.80
N ALA A 12 -19.34 -10.70 5.85
CA ALA A 12 -19.65 -10.84 4.44
C ALA A 12 -20.20 -12.24 4.14
N THR A 13 -21.47 -12.36 3.76
CA THR A 13 -22.06 -13.64 3.36
C THR A 13 -21.88 -13.85 1.85
N ILE A 14 -21.83 -15.11 1.40
CA ILE A 14 -21.81 -15.41 -0.05
C ILE A 14 -23.00 -14.78 -0.77
N ARG A 15 -24.16 -14.75 -0.12
CA ARG A 15 -25.36 -14.11 -0.66
C ARG A 15 -25.19 -12.60 -0.82
N GLY A 16 -24.72 -11.89 0.21
CA GLY A 16 -24.48 -10.45 0.13
C GLY A 16 -23.39 -10.07 -0.87
N ILE A 17 -22.34 -10.89 -0.98
CA ILE A 17 -21.31 -10.74 -2.01
C ILE A 17 -21.91 -10.88 -3.41
N ALA A 18 -22.74 -11.92 -3.62
CA ALA A 18 -23.39 -12.18 -4.91
C ALA A 18 -24.36 -11.04 -5.30
N GLU A 19 -25.16 -10.56 -4.34
CA GLU A 19 -26.06 -9.42 -4.51
C GLU A 19 -25.28 -8.15 -4.90
N THR A 20 -24.17 -7.86 -4.21
CA THR A 20 -23.30 -6.72 -4.55
C THR A 20 -22.65 -6.86 -5.93
N ALA A 21 -22.36 -8.09 -6.34
CA ALA A 21 -21.76 -8.40 -7.64
C ALA A 21 -22.79 -8.55 -8.79
N GLY A 22 -24.09 -8.50 -8.50
CA GLY A 22 -25.15 -8.67 -9.50
C GLY A 22 -25.22 -10.09 -10.10
N VAL A 23 -24.80 -11.12 -9.35
CA VAL A 23 -24.78 -12.52 -9.80
C VAL A 23 -25.54 -13.43 -8.84
N SER A 24 -25.80 -14.68 -9.24
CA SER A 24 -26.41 -15.66 -8.35
C SER A 24 -25.41 -16.19 -7.31
N PRO A 25 -25.84 -16.50 -6.07
CA PRO A 25 -24.97 -17.13 -5.08
C PRO A 25 -24.40 -18.48 -5.53
N GLY A 26 -25.14 -19.20 -6.38
CA GLY A 26 -24.71 -20.45 -7.00
C GLY A 26 -23.51 -20.26 -7.92
N LEU A 27 -23.48 -19.18 -8.72
CA LEU A 27 -22.35 -18.86 -9.59
C LEU A 27 -21.08 -18.55 -8.79
N VAL A 28 -21.22 -17.85 -7.67
CA VAL A 28 -20.10 -17.56 -6.76
C VAL A 28 -19.52 -18.85 -6.18
N ARG A 29 -20.37 -19.75 -5.67
CA ARG A 29 -19.92 -21.06 -5.17
C ARG A 29 -19.33 -21.93 -6.27
N HIS A 30 -19.90 -21.91 -7.47
CA HIS A 30 -19.38 -22.70 -8.58
C HIS A 30 -17.98 -22.24 -9.00
N HIS A 31 -17.74 -20.93 -9.05
CA HIS A 31 -16.46 -20.37 -9.51
C HIS A 31 -15.36 -20.42 -8.43
N PHE A 32 -15.68 -20.09 -7.18
CA PHE A 32 -14.68 -19.98 -6.11
C PHE A 32 -14.68 -21.18 -5.15
N GLY A 33 -15.72 -22.01 -5.13
CA GLY A 33 -15.88 -23.12 -4.19
C GLY A 33 -16.29 -22.68 -2.78
N SER A 34 -15.51 -21.77 -2.16
CA SER A 34 -15.74 -21.30 -0.79
C SER A 34 -15.55 -19.78 -0.64
N LYS A 35 -16.08 -19.23 0.46
CA LYS A 35 -15.88 -17.82 0.83
C LYS A 35 -14.39 -17.51 1.08
N GLN A 36 -13.67 -18.47 1.65
CA GLN A 36 -12.22 -18.37 1.89
C GLN A 36 -11.45 -18.30 0.57
N ALA A 37 -11.71 -19.21 -0.35
CA ALA A 37 -11.08 -19.22 -1.67
C ALA A 37 -11.43 -17.95 -2.49
N LEU A 38 -12.64 -17.40 -2.31
CA LEU A 38 -12.99 -16.10 -2.89
C LEU A 38 -12.14 -14.96 -2.35
N ARG A 39 -11.88 -14.93 -1.03
CA ARG A 39 -10.98 -13.93 -0.41
C ARG A 39 -9.56 -14.09 -0.93
N GLU A 40 -9.06 -15.30 -1.00
CA GLU A 40 -7.72 -15.59 -1.53
C GLU A 40 -7.59 -15.12 -2.99
N ALA A 41 -8.60 -15.38 -3.83
CA ALA A 41 -8.63 -14.85 -5.20
C ALA A 41 -8.68 -13.31 -5.26
N CYS A 42 -9.36 -12.66 -4.30
CA CYS A 42 -9.34 -11.21 -4.17
C CYS A 42 -7.94 -10.68 -3.79
N ASP A 43 -7.26 -11.35 -2.86
CA ASP A 43 -5.91 -10.99 -2.43
C ASP A 43 -4.90 -11.17 -3.58
N GLU A 44 -4.97 -12.28 -4.33
CA GLU A 44 -4.15 -12.50 -5.53
C GLU A 44 -4.39 -11.43 -6.59
N HIS A 45 -5.64 -11.04 -6.83
CA HIS A 45 -5.97 -9.97 -7.76
C HIS A 45 -5.36 -8.62 -7.31
N LEU A 46 -5.36 -8.35 -6.01
CA LEU A 46 -4.78 -7.13 -5.45
C LEU A 46 -3.27 -7.11 -5.64
N VAL A 47 -2.58 -8.22 -5.34
CA VAL A 47 -1.14 -8.38 -5.58
C VAL A 47 -0.79 -8.15 -7.05
N LYS A 48 -1.54 -8.77 -7.98
CA LYS A 48 -1.33 -8.58 -9.43
C LYS A 48 -1.55 -7.13 -9.86
N THR A 49 -2.50 -6.44 -9.25
CA THR A 49 -2.73 -5.00 -9.49
C THR A 49 -1.55 -4.16 -9.01
N MET A 50 -1.05 -4.41 -7.79
CA MET A 50 0.10 -3.69 -7.23
C MET A 50 1.39 -3.92 -8.03
N LEU A 51 1.64 -5.16 -8.47
CA LEU A 51 2.79 -5.49 -9.33
C LEU A 51 2.76 -4.70 -10.65
N ARG A 52 1.60 -4.68 -11.32
CA ARG A 52 1.43 -3.94 -12.56
C ARG A 52 1.61 -2.44 -12.37
N LEU A 53 1.05 -1.89 -11.29
CA LEU A 53 1.25 -0.49 -10.93
C LEU A 53 2.73 -0.15 -10.73
N HIS A 54 3.46 -1.01 -10.03
CA HIS A 54 4.88 -0.79 -9.81
C HIS A 54 5.67 -0.83 -11.11
N ASP A 55 5.44 -1.82 -11.97
CA ASP A 55 6.09 -1.91 -13.29
C ASP A 55 5.75 -0.70 -14.17
N GLU A 56 4.52 -0.19 -14.11
CA GLU A 56 4.11 1.00 -14.87
C GLU A 56 4.73 2.29 -14.35
N VAL A 57 4.88 2.44 -13.03
CA VAL A 57 5.53 3.61 -12.42
C VAL A 57 7.05 3.56 -12.63
N GLY A 58 7.68 2.38 -12.54
CA GLY A 58 9.12 2.23 -12.74
C GLY A 58 9.57 2.43 -14.18
N ASN A 59 8.71 2.15 -15.16
CA ASN A 59 9.05 2.21 -16.60
C ASN A 59 8.52 3.45 -17.34
N ARG A 60 7.83 4.38 -16.66
CA ARG A 60 7.26 5.58 -17.30
C ARG A 60 7.67 6.86 -16.57
N PRO A 61 7.67 8.01 -17.26
CA PRO A 61 7.80 9.30 -16.60
C PRO A 61 6.75 9.46 -15.49
N LEU A 62 7.18 9.94 -14.33
CA LEU A 62 6.28 10.33 -13.24
C LEU A 62 5.18 11.27 -13.78
N GLY A 63 3.91 10.93 -13.58
CA GLY A 63 2.77 11.78 -13.95
C GLY A 63 1.78 11.20 -14.98
N THR A 64 2.06 10.05 -15.60
CA THR A 64 1.08 9.41 -16.52
C THR A 64 0.00 8.60 -15.79
N LEU A 65 0.22 8.29 -14.51
CA LEU A 65 -0.62 7.42 -13.71
C LEU A 65 -0.71 7.97 -12.30
N ASN A 66 -1.93 8.08 -11.76
CA ASN A 66 -2.14 8.37 -10.34
C ASN A 66 -2.30 7.02 -9.59
N PRO A 67 -1.26 6.50 -8.91
CA PRO A 67 -1.34 5.21 -8.22
C PRO A 67 -2.36 5.23 -7.07
N VAL A 68 -2.60 6.39 -6.46
CA VAL A 68 -3.64 6.56 -5.43
C VAL A 68 -5.02 6.32 -6.04
N ALA A 69 -5.28 6.87 -7.22
CA ALA A 69 -6.56 6.70 -7.91
C ALA A 69 -6.79 5.23 -8.35
N VAL A 70 -5.77 4.57 -8.88
CA VAL A 70 -5.88 3.15 -9.28
C VAL A 70 -6.14 2.24 -8.08
N MET A 71 -5.53 2.53 -6.93
CA MET A 71 -5.73 1.77 -5.70
C MET A 71 -7.03 2.11 -4.96
N GLY A 72 -7.63 3.28 -5.23
CA GLY A 72 -8.85 3.77 -4.59
C GLY A 72 -9.97 2.73 -4.46
N PRO A 73 -10.37 2.02 -5.53
CA PRO A 73 -11.42 0.99 -5.48
C PRO A 73 -11.14 -0.18 -4.51
N TYR A 74 -9.87 -0.41 -4.16
CA TYR A 74 -9.44 -1.52 -3.31
C TYR A 74 -9.11 -1.07 -1.88
N ARG A 75 -9.08 0.24 -1.60
CA ARG A 75 -8.67 0.83 -0.31
C ARG A 75 -9.40 0.23 0.88
N HIS A 76 -10.74 0.20 0.84
CA HIS A 76 -11.56 -0.34 1.94
C HIS A 76 -11.29 -1.83 2.18
N TYR A 77 -11.10 -2.60 1.10
CA TYR A 77 -10.76 -4.01 1.20
C TYR A 77 -9.39 -4.21 1.85
N LEU A 78 -8.39 -3.46 1.41
CA LEU A 78 -7.02 -3.53 1.94
C LEU A 78 -6.96 -3.08 3.40
N ALA A 79 -7.62 -1.98 3.75
CA ALA A 79 -7.74 -1.52 5.14
C ALA A 79 -8.35 -2.60 6.03
N ARG A 80 -9.38 -3.28 5.53
CA ARG A 80 -10.04 -4.38 6.26
C ARG A 80 -9.13 -5.59 6.43
N ALA A 81 -8.45 -5.97 5.35
CA ALA A 81 -7.55 -7.11 5.34
C ALA A 81 -6.36 -6.93 6.29
N LEU A 82 -5.86 -5.70 6.41
CA LEU A 82 -4.82 -5.33 7.35
C LEU A 82 -5.33 -5.30 8.80
N ALA A 83 -6.49 -4.68 9.03
CA ALA A 83 -7.06 -4.56 10.37
C ALA A 83 -7.49 -5.90 10.98
N GLU A 84 -7.98 -6.83 10.15
CA GLU A 84 -8.42 -8.16 10.57
C GLU A 84 -7.31 -9.23 10.39
N GLY A 85 -6.12 -8.84 9.95
CA GLY A 85 -4.88 -9.62 10.09
C GLY A 85 -4.59 -10.69 9.03
N TRP A 86 -5.30 -10.71 7.90
CA TRP A 86 -5.07 -11.70 6.83
C TRP A 86 -4.33 -11.17 5.61
N ALA A 87 -3.89 -9.91 5.63
CA ALA A 87 -3.14 -9.26 4.54
C ALA A 87 -1.61 -9.44 4.63
N ALA A 88 -1.09 -10.30 5.53
CA ALA A 88 0.36 -10.53 5.63
C ALA A 88 1.01 -10.89 4.28
N PRO A 89 0.43 -11.76 3.43
CA PRO A 89 1.01 -12.05 2.11
C PRO A 89 1.07 -10.84 1.18
N ILE A 90 0.11 -9.90 1.28
CA ILE A 90 0.13 -8.66 0.50
C ILE A 90 1.29 -7.77 0.97
N PHE A 91 1.47 -7.65 2.29
CA PHE A 91 2.59 -6.91 2.87
C PHE A 91 3.93 -7.50 2.44
N ASP A 92 4.11 -8.81 2.60
CA ASP A 92 5.36 -9.50 2.26
C ASP A 92 5.71 -9.32 0.78
N GLU A 93 4.71 -9.35 -0.10
CA GLU A 93 4.91 -9.13 -1.51
C GLU A 93 5.30 -7.67 -1.83
N MET A 94 4.71 -6.67 -1.15
CA MET A 94 5.13 -5.27 -1.26
C MET A 94 6.59 -5.09 -0.82
N VAL A 95 7.01 -5.75 0.27
CA VAL A 95 8.41 -5.73 0.72
C VAL A 95 9.33 -6.37 -0.32
N ARG A 96 8.97 -7.55 -0.83
CA ARG A 96 9.74 -8.25 -1.86
C ARG A 96 9.93 -7.38 -3.10
N ILE A 97 8.89 -6.68 -3.52
CA ILE A 97 8.93 -5.74 -4.65
C ILE A 97 9.85 -4.56 -4.34
N GLY A 98 9.64 -3.88 -3.22
CA GLY A 98 10.43 -2.71 -2.83
C GLY A 98 11.91 -3.04 -2.62
N GLU A 99 12.25 -4.22 -2.11
CA GLU A 99 13.62 -4.67 -1.91
C GLU A 99 14.40 -4.69 -3.23
N ARG A 100 13.79 -5.21 -4.30
CA ARG A 100 14.40 -5.21 -5.64
C ARG A 100 14.62 -3.80 -6.15
N TRP A 101 13.66 -2.90 -5.91
CA TRP A 101 13.74 -1.52 -6.38
C TRP A 101 14.82 -0.72 -5.65
N TYR A 102 14.92 -0.86 -4.33
CA TYR A 102 16.02 -0.28 -3.56
C TYR A 102 17.37 -0.86 -3.98
N ALA A 103 17.46 -2.18 -4.17
CA ALA A 103 18.69 -2.81 -4.62
C ALA A 103 19.13 -2.35 -6.03
N GLU A 104 18.19 -2.02 -6.92
CA GLU A 104 18.50 -1.41 -8.22
C GLU A 104 18.97 0.04 -8.04
N ALA A 105 18.22 0.86 -7.30
CA ALA A 105 18.55 2.26 -7.06
C ALA A 105 19.90 2.44 -6.35
N ASP A 106 20.29 1.51 -5.48
CA ASP A 106 21.58 1.53 -4.79
C ASP A 106 22.76 1.29 -5.74
N ARG A 107 22.58 0.70 -6.93
CA ARG A 107 23.66 0.53 -7.91
C ARG A 107 24.13 1.86 -8.50
N ASP A 108 23.21 2.81 -8.62
CA ASP A 108 23.45 4.12 -9.21
C ASP A 108 23.75 5.21 -8.16
N ARG A 109 23.80 4.82 -6.87
CA ARG A 109 24.00 5.75 -5.75
C ARG A 109 25.50 5.99 -5.49
N PRO A 110 25.93 7.23 -5.18
CA PRO A 110 27.34 7.55 -4.92
C PRO A 110 27.88 7.04 -3.58
N ASP A 111 27.01 6.80 -2.60
CA ASP A 111 27.33 6.34 -1.25
C ASP A 111 26.64 5.01 -0.90
N PRO A 112 27.30 4.10 -0.16
CA PRO A 112 26.68 2.85 0.26
C PRO A 112 25.53 3.13 1.24
N PRO A 113 24.41 2.41 1.14
CA PRO A 113 23.30 2.57 2.07
C PRO A 113 23.64 1.98 3.46
N ASP A 114 23.27 2.70 4.51
CA ASP A 114 23.50 2.29 5.91
C ASP A 114 22.60 1.13 6.34
N VAL A 115 21.45 0.98 5.69
CA VAL A 115 20.43 -0.03 6.00
C VAL A 115 20.18 -0.88 4.76
N ASP A 116 20.04 -2.19 4.94
CA ASP A 116 19.81 -3.12 3.84
C ASP A 116 18.51 -2.81 3.08
N PRO A 117 18.43 -3.16 1.78
CA PRO A 117 17.27 -2.88 0.94
C PRO A 117 15.95 -3.46 1.48
N LYS A 118 15.99 -4.64 2.11
CA LYS A 118 14.80 -5.33 2.62
C LYS A 118 14.19 -4.58 3.80
N SER A 119 15.01 -4.14 4.75
CA SER A 119 14.57 -3.33 5.89
C SER A 119 13.98 -1.99 5.44
N ARG A 120 14.61 -1.31 4.48
CA ARG A 120 14.05 -0.08 3.88
C ARG A 120 12.72 -0.34 3.19
N ALA A 121 12.61 -1.42 2.42
CA ALA A 121 11.36 -1.81 1.76
C ALA A 121 10.23 -2.12 2.77
N ALA A 122 10.54 -2.79 3.87
CA ALA A 122 9.57 -3.07 4.94
C ALA A 122 9.03 -1.79 5.59
N VAL A 123 9.91 -0.84 5.92
CA VAL A 123 9.50 0.46 6.47
C VAL A 123 8.67 1.24 5.45
N SER A 124 9.11 1.31 4.20
CA SER A 124 8.38 2.02 3.14
C SER A 124 7.00 1.41 2.86
N ALA A 125 6.89 0.08 2.84
CA ALA A 125 5.61 -0.61 2.71
C ALA A 125 4.67 -0.30 3.88
N ALA A 126 5.18 -0.34 5.12
CA ALA A 126 4.41 0.01 6.31
C ALA A 126 3.92 1.47 6.27
N MET A 127 4.79 2.41 5.88
CA MET A 127 4.42 3.82 5.71
C MET A 127 3.34 4.00 4.64
N ALA A 128 3.48 3.37 3.48
CA ALA A 128 2.49 3.45 2.41
C ALA A 128 1.11 2.90 2.85
N LEU A 129 1.09 1.76 3.54
CA LEU A 129 -0.14 1.13 4.03
C LEU A 129 -0.77 1.89 5.20
N SER A 130 0.01 2.66 5.97
CA SER A 130 -0.51 3.51 7.04
C SER A 130 -1.56 4.49 6.52
N LEU A 131 -1.42 5.00 5.29
CA LEU A 131 -2.40 5.90 4.67
C LEU A 131 -3.74 5.21 4.41
N THR A 132 -3.72 3.91 4.14
CA THR A 132 -4.93 3.11 3.92
C THR A 132 -5.63 2.80 5.24
N VAL A 133 -4.87 2.38 6.26
CA VAL A 133 -5.41 2.05 7.59
C VAL A 133 -5.88 3.30 8.34
N LEU A 134 -5.13 4.39 8.26
CA LEU A 134 -5.41 5.67 8.94
C LEU A 134 -6.24 6.62 8.07
N ALA A 135 -6.86 6.14 6.98
CA ALA A 135 -7.45 7.01 5.97
C ALA A 135 -8.48 8.01 6.53
N ARG A 136 -9.27 7.62 7.55
CA ARG A 136 -10.19 8.55 8.24
C ARG A 136 -9.47 9.73 8.90
N HIS A 137 -8.30 9.49 9.48
CA HIS A 137 -7.50 10.55 10.09
C HIS A 137 -6.85 11.43 9.01
N VAL A 138 -6.42 10.82 7.91
CA VAL A 138 -5.86 11.53 6.75
C VAL A 138 -6.93 12.42 6.10
N GLU A 139 -8.14 11.90 5.84
CA GLU A 139 -9.30 12.65 5.33
C GLU A 139 -9.61 13.87 6.21
N ARG A 140 -9.68 13.66 7.54
CA ARG A 140 -9.91 14.75 8.51
C ARG A 140 -8.81 15.80 8.48
N GLY A 141 -7.54 15.38 8.43
CA GLY A 141 -6.40 16.30 8.41
C GLY A 141 -6.27 17.07 7.09
N MET A 142 -6.64 16.44 5.97
CA MET A 142 -6.60 17.07 4.65
C MET A 142 -7.87 17.85 4.32
N GLY A 143 -8.97 17.63 5.04
CA GLY A 143 -10.28 18.23 4.77
C GLY A 143 -10.87 17.83 3.42
N VAL A 144 -10.59 16.60 2.95
CA VAL A 144 -11.10 16.08 1.67
C VAL A 144 -11.38 14.58 1.77
N ASP A 145 -12.40 14.12 1.07
CA ASP A 145 -12.70 12.69 0.93
C ASP A 145 -11.68 12.02 -0.01
N LEU A 146 -10.97 11.01 0.49
CA LEU A 146 -9.94 10.28 -0.26
C LEU A 146 -10.51 9.31 -1.30
N ASP A 147 -11.81 9.02 -1.28
CA ASP A 147 -12.47 8.27 -2.36
C ASP A 147 -12.85 9.18 -3.54
N SER A 148 -12.79 10.51 -3.37
CA SER A 148 -13.04 11.46 -4.45
C SER A 148 -11.81 11.65 -5.35
N PRO A 149 -11.98 11.94 -6.66
CA PRO A 149 -10.86 12.27 -7.54
C PRO A 149 -10.01 13.44 -7.01
N GLN A 150 -10.66 14.46 -6.44
CA GLN A 150 -9.99 15.60 -5.83
C GLN A 150 -9.11 15.19 -4.63
N GLY A 151 -9.61 14.29 -3.78
CA GLY A 151 -8.86 13.79 -2.63
C GLY A 151 -7.67 12.93 -3.06
N GLN A 152 -7.84 12.07 -4.06
CA GLN A 152 -6.78 11.25 -4.64
C GLN A 152 -5.66 12.10 -5.24
N ASP A 153 -6.02 13.17 -5.96
CA ASP A 153 -5.05 14.11 -6.52
C ASP A 153 -4.34 14.92 -5.43
N LYS A 154 -5.06 15.39 -4.42
CA LYS A 154 -4.48 16.12 -3.28
C LYS A 154 -3.51 15.23 -2.50
N LEU A 155 -3.87 13.95 -2.30
CA LEU A 155 -3.01 12.99 -1.60
C LEU A 155 -1.73 12.71 -2.40
N LEU A 156 -1.85 12.49 -3.72
CA LEU A 156 -0.68 12.30 -4.57
C LEU A 156 0.26 13.51 -4.54
N ARG A 157 -0.30 14.74 -4.61
CA ARG A 157 0.51 15.98 -4.49
C ARG A 157 1.24 16.08 -3.16
N ALA A 158 0.57 15.74 -2.05
CA ALA A 158 1.18 15.75 -0.73
C ALA A 158 2.30 14.71 -0.63
N LEU A 159 2.11 13.50 -1.17
CA LEU A 159 3.15 12.47 -1.22
C LEU A 159 4.36 12.91 -2.04
N LEU A 160 4.12 13.49 -3.22
CA LEU A 160 5.21 14.02 -4.06
C LEU A 160 5.98 15.12 -3.32
N ASP A 161 5.30 16.03 -2.64
CA ASP A 161 5.94 17.11 -1.89
C ASP A 161 6.78 16.58 -0.72
N VAL A 162 6.23 15.67 0.09
CA VAL A 162 6.94 15.05 1.22
C VAL A 162 8.19 14.29 0.77
N HIS A 163 8.14 13.61 -0.38
CA HIS A 163 9.27 12.84 -0.90
C HIS A 163 10.29 13.67 -1.70
N SER A 164 9.87 14.80 -2.28
CA SER A 164 10.77 15.70 -3.02
C SER A 164 11.41 16.77 -2.14
N HIS A 165 10.82 17.09 -0.98
CA HIS A 165 11.32 18.06 -0.02
C HIS A 165 11.51 17.41 1.37
N PRO A 166 12.54 16.58 1.56
CA PRO A 166 12.78 15.92 2.84
C PRO A 166 13.09 16.95 3.94
N ILE A 167 12.39 16.85 5.07
CA ILE A 167 12.60 17.71 6.24
C ILE A 167 14.00 17.48 6.86
N LEU A 168 14.48 16.23 6.81
CA LEU A 168 15.80 15.85 7.32
C LEU A 168 16.83 15.97 6.18
N THR A 169 17.78 16.88 6.31
CA THR A 169 18.86 17.03 5.31
C THR A 169 19.86 15.87 5.40
N PRO A 170 20.65 15.60 4.34
CA PRO A 170 21.69 14.58 4.39
C PRO A 170 22.70 14.80 5.53
N GLU A 171 23.06 16.06 5.81
CA GLU A 171 23.96 16.44 6.91
C GLU A 171 23.36 16.12 8.27
N GLN A 172 22.08 16.47 8.49
CA GLN A 172 21.37 16.14 9.74
C GLN A 172 21.22 14.63 9.91
N ALA A 173 20.96 13.90 8.83
CA ALA A 173 20.89 12.45 8.85
C ALA A 173 22.24 11.82 9.22
N ALA A 174 23.35 12.30 8.65
CA ALA A 174 24.70 11.83 8.98
C ALA A 174 25.04 12.10 10.45
N ALA A 175 24.73 13.28 10.97
CA ALA A 175 24.92 13.62 12.38
C ALA A 175 24.10 12.71 13.31
N ALA A 176 22.84 12.42 12.96
CA ALA A 176 22.00 11.53 13.74
C ALA A 176 22.54 10.09 13.77
N ARG A 177 23.10 9.59 12.66
CA ARG A 177 23.71 8.24 12.60
C ARG A 177 24.98 8.16 13.43
N ALA A 178 25.86 9.15 13.30
CA ALA A 178 27.06 9.23 14.13
C ALA A 178 26.74 9.23 15.63
N ALA A 179 25.63 9.87 16.03
CA ALA A 179 25.16 9.84 17.42
C ALA A 179 24.65 8.46 17.86
N LEU A 180 24.04 7.68 16.96
CA LEU A 180 23.64 6.29 17.25
C LEU A 180 24.86 5.39 17.43
N ASP A 181 25.90 5.56 16.59
CA ASP A 181 27.13 4.78 16.67
C ASP A 181 27.96 5.09 17.92
N ALA A 182 27.90 6.33 18.41
CA ALA A 182 28.58 6.75 19.63
C ALA A 182 27.99 6.16 20.93
N GLY A 183 26.78 5.58 20.87
CA GLY A 183 26.04 5.09 22.02
C GLY A 183 25.53 6.22 22.95
N PRO A 184 24.70 5.90 23.96
CA PRO A 184 24.23 6.91 24.90
C PRO A 184 25.41 7.49 25.68
N THR A 185 25.56 8.82 25.65
CA THR A 185 26.46 9.54 26.55
C THR A 185 25.99 9.26 27.98
N SER A 186 26.78 8.49 28.74
CA SER A 186 26.51 8.18 30.15
C SER A 186 26.52 9.42 31.03
#